data_AF-A0A0K0FC89-F1
#
_entry.id   AF-A0A0K0FC89-F1
#
_cell.length_a   1.000
_cell.length_b   1.000
_cell.length_c   1.000
_cell.angle_alpha   90.00
_cell.angle_beta   90.00
_cell.angle_gamma   90.00
#
_symmetry.space_group_name_H-M   'P 1'
#
loop_
_entity.id
_entity.type
_entity.pdbx_description
1 polymer ?
#
loop_
_entity_poly.entity_id
_entity_poly.type
_entity_poly.pdbx_seq_one_letter_code
_entity_poly.pdbx_strand_id
1 'polypeptide(L)'
;MKEGQKWSFSRSRNIPVTGTLLQEKALAVARSLQIDSFKASNVWLDSFKCRNNIKRGTLHGEKGGFDKNVIDKFRKNVLYDFKDYMASQIFNIDETALYYKCLSSKSLIEKFKEFSGVKMNRSRITTCLCVSYDGIKCPPLIIGSFRRPRAFKKN
;
A
#
# COMPACT_ATOMS: atom_id res chain seq x y z
N MET A 1 24.95 -22.79 -9.35
CA MET A 1 24.39 -22.14 -8.14
C MET A 1 24.60 -20.61 -8.08
N LYS A 2 24.61 -19.86 -9.20
CA LYS A 2 24.91 -18.40 -9.21
C LYS A 2 23.73 -17.46 -9.52
N GLU A 3 22.51 -17.98 -9.72
CA GLU A 3 21.38 -17.16 -10.20
C GLU A 3 20.40 -16.69 -9.12
N GLY A 4 20.38 -17.34 -7.95
CA GLY A 4 19.59 -16.88 -6.80
C GLY A 4 20.00 -15.51 -6.25
N GLN A 5 21.22 -15.04 -6.57
CA GLN A 5 21.79 -13.78 -6.07
C GLN A 5 21.33 -12.52 -6.81
N LYS A 6 20.76 -12.62 -8.03
CA LYS A 6 20.35 -11.42 -8.79
C LYS A 6 18.97 -10.87 -8.38
N TRP A 7 18.09 -11.70 -7.82
CA TRP A 7 16.76 -11.28 -7.37
C TRP A 7 16.80 -10.43 -6.09
N SER A 8 17.62 -10.82 -5.11
CA SER A 8 17.77 -10.09 -3.84
C SER A 8 18.38 -8.70 -4.03
N PHE A 9 19.21 -8.51 -5.06
CA PHE A 9 19.92 -7.27 -5.35
C PHE A 9 19.05 -6.14 -5.93
N SER A 10 18.00 -6.45 -6.69
CA SER A 10 17.07 -5.40 -7.17
C SER A 10 16.13 -4.92 -6.06
N ARG A 11 15.76 -5.80 -5.12
CA ARG A 11 14.98 -5.41 -3.93
C ARG A 11 15.78 -4.61 -2.92
N SER A 12 17.09 -4.82 -2.78
CA SER A 12 17.92 -4.02 -1.87
C SER A 12 18.02 -2.54 -2.26
N ARG A 13 17.63 -2.19 -3.50
CA ARG A 13 17.53 -0.80 -3.99
C ARG A 13 16.10 -0.25 -4.05
N ASN A 14 15.12 -0.92 -3.42
CA ASN A 14 13.70 -0.54 -3.46
C ASN A 14 13.08 -0.41 -4.86
N ILE A 15 13.64 -1.05 -5.88
CA ILE A 15 13.08 -1.00 -7.23
C ILE A 15 11.87 -1.95 -7.30
N PRO A 16 10.67 -1.47 -7.70
CA PRO A 16 9.51 -2.34 -7.87
C PRO A 16 9.78 -3.37 -8.96
N VAL A 17 9.71 -4.66 -8.61
CA VAL A 17 9.85 -5.74 -9.59
C VAL A 17 8.48 -6.34 -9.88
N THR A 18 8.04 -6.20 -11.14
CA THR A 18 6.79 -6.76 -11.64
C THR A 18 6.96 -8.19 -12.15
N GLY A 19 5.85 -8.92 -12.28
CA GLY A 19 5.85 -10.27 -12.88
C GLY A 19 6.38 -10.30 -14.32
N THR A 20 6.04 -9.28 -15.10
CA THR A 20 6.52 -9.13 -16.48
C THR A 20 8.03 -8.94 -16.55
N LEU A 21 8.60 -8.13 -15.65
CA LEU A 21 10.06 -7.93 -15.59
C LEU A 21 10.80 -9.23 -15.23
N LEU A 22 10.22 -10.04 -14.34
CA LEU A 22 10.73 -11.38 -14.02
C LEU A 22 10.69 -12.32 -15.23
N GLN A 23 9.60 -12.31 -15.98
CA GLN A 23 9.45 -13.14 -17.19
C GLN A 23 10.47 -12.74 -18.27
N GLU A 24 10.63 -11.44 -18.54
CA GLU A 24 11.64 -10.94 -19.49
C GLU A 24 13.06 -11.31 -19.07
N LYS A 25 13.38 -11.18 -17.77
CA LYS A 25 14.69 -11.56 -17.27
C LYS A 25 14.94 -13.06 -17.40
N ALA A 26 13.93 -13.88 -17.16
CA ALA A 26 14.03 -15.34 -17.33
C ALA A 26 14.25 -15.72 -18.80
N LEU A 27 13.57 -15.06 -19.75
CA LEU A 27 13.79 -15.25 -21.18
C LEU A 27 15.20 -14.81 -21.60
N ALA A 28 15.72 -13.71 -21.04
CA ALA A 28 17.09 -13.27 -21.31
C ALA A 28 18.13 -14.29 -20.81
N VAL A 29 17.90 -14.90 -19.65
CA VAL A 29 18.75 -15.98 -19.13
C VAL A 29 18.66 -17.23 -20.01
N ALA A 30 17.46 -17.65 -20.39
CA ALA A 30 17.27 -18.80 -21.27
C ALA A 30 17.98 -18.62 -22.62
N ARG A 31 17.89 -17.42 -23.22
CA ARG A 31 18.64 -17.07 -24.44
C ARG A 31 20.15 -17.15 -24.25
N SER A 32 20.67 -16.65 -23.13
CA SER A 32 22.11 -16.74 -22.83
C SER A 32 22.61 -18.16 -22.62
N LEU A 33 21.71 -19.08 -22.24
CA LEU A 33 21.98 -20.50 -22.06
C LEU A 33 21.63 -21.33 -23.31
N GLN A 34 21.22 -20.69 -24.41
CA GLN A 34 20.79 -21.35 -25.66
C GLN A 34 19.64 -22.34 -25.45
N ILE A 35 18.70 -22.02 -24.56
CA ILE A 35 17.49 -22.82 -24.30
C ILE A 35 16.30 -22.17 -25.01
N ASP A 36 16.02 -22.60 -26.24
CA ASP A 36 14.97 -22.03 -27.08
C ASP A 36 13.56 -22.51 -26.72
N SER A 37 13.46 -23.66 -26.02
CA SER A 37 12.17 -24.26 -25.63
C SER A 37 11.55 -23.61 -24.38
N PHE A 38 12.31 -22.81 -23.65
CA PHE A 38 11.86 -22.22 -22.39
C PHE A 38 10.81 -21.13 -22.62
N LYS A 39 9.66 -21.25 -21.94
CA LYS A 39 8.60 -20.24 -21.94
C LYS A 39 8.42 -19.68 -20.54
N ALA A 40 8.60 -18.38 -20.38
CA ALA A 40 8.28 -17.66 -19.16
C ALA A 40 6.77 -17.43 -19.00
N SER A 41 5.98 -18.51 -19.03
CA SER A 41 4.52 -18.46 -18.93
C SER A 41 4.04 -17.95 -17.57
N ASN A 42 2.76 -17.59 -17.46
CA ASN A 42 2.17 -17.21 -16.17
C ASN A 42 2.25 -18.35 -15.15
N VAL A 43 2.07 -19.60 -15.61
CA VAL A 43 2.21 -20.80 -14.77
C VAL A 43 3.63 -20.92 -14.23
N TRP A 44 4.64 -20.74 -15.10
CA TRP A 44 6.04 -20.73 -14.66
C TRP A 44 6.30 -19.64 -13.62
N LEU A 45 5.78 -18.44 -13.86
CA LEU A 45 5.94 -17.30 -12.96
C LEU A 45 5.30 -17.59 -11.59
N ASP A 46 4.13 -18.22 -11.56
CA ASP A 46 3.45 -18.57 -10.31
C ASP A 46 4.18 -19.69 -9.57
N SER A 47 4.65 -20.72 -10.26
CA SER A 47 5.53 -21.75 -9.66
C SER A 47 6.85 -21.16 -9.15
N PHE A 48 7.44 -20.20 -9.87
CA PHE A 48 8.66 -19.50 -9.45
C PHE A 48 8.42 -18.69 -8.18
N LYS A 49 7.30 -17.96 -8.10
CA LYS A 49 6.92 -17.21 -6.90
C LYS A 49 6.73 -18.14 -5.70
N CYS A 50 5.99 -19.24 -5.87
CA CYS A 50 5.76 -20.22 -4.80
C CYS A 50 7.08 -20.82 -4.29
N ARG A 51 7.94 -21.29 -5.19
CA ARG A 51 9.24 -21.89 -4.81
C ARG A 51 10.17 -20.93 -4.09
N ASN A 52 10.08 -19.63 -4.38
CA ASN A 52 10.95 -18.60 -3.80
C ASN A 52 10.25 -17.76 -2.72
N ASN A 53 9.08 -18.17 -2.24
CA ASN A 53 8.28 -17.42 -1.25
C ASN A 53 8.01 -15.95 -1.63
N ILE A 54 7.87 -15.66 -2.93
CA ILE A 54 7.60 -14.31 -3.43
C ILE A 54 6.10 -14.05 -3.43
N LYS A 55 5.65 -13.14 -2.59
CA LYS A 55 4.25 -12.68 -2.56
C LYS A 55 4.11 -11.33 -3.24
N ARG A 56 2.96 -11.11 -3.90
CA ARG A 56 2.55 -9.77 -4.36
C ARG A 56 2.13 -8.98 -3.13
N GLY A 57 2.81 -7.88 -2.87
CA GLY A 57 2.45 -6.93 -1.83
C GLY A 57 2.40 -5.52 -2.42
N THR A 58 1.52 -4.69 -1.89
CA THR A 58 1.59 -3.25 -2.12
C THR A 58 2.72 -2.70 -1.25
N LEU A 59 3.68 -2.01 -1.87
CA LEU A 59 4.69 -1.28 -1.11
C LEU A 59 3.99 -0.07 -0.48
N HIS A 60 3.75 -0.11 0.82
CA HIS A 60 3.13 0.98 1.57
C HIS A 60 4.21 1.82 2.23
N GLY A 61 4.19 3.13 1.93
CA GLY A 61 4.99 4.16 2.59
C GLY A 61 6.47 4.14 2.21
N GLU A 62 7.07 5.33 2.18
CA GLU A 62 8.49 5.42 2.50
C GLU A 62 8.63 4.91 3.94
N LYS A 63 9.53 3.95 4.19
CA LYS A 63 10.03 3.79 5.55
C LYS A 63 10.75 5.09 5.86
N GLY A 64 10.08 6.01 6.55
CA GLY A 64 10.75 7.16 7.14
C GLY A 64 11.94 6.62 7.91
N GLY A 65 13.14 7.12 7.60
CA GLY A 65 14.41 6.68 8.15
C GLY A 65 14.56 7.08 9.61
N PHE A 66 13.64 6.62 10.45
CA PHE A 66 13.63 6.91 11.87
C PHE A 66 14.49 5.89 12.60
N ASP A 67 15.40 6.38 13.44
CA ASP A 67 16.16 5.55 14.35
C ASP A 67 15.17 4.80 15.28
N LYS A 68 15.31 3.48 15.34
CA LYS A 68 14.49 2.62 16.21
C LYS A 68 14.58 3.06 17.66
N ASN A 69 15.75 3.53 18.10
CA ASN A 69 15.94 4.01 19.47
C ASN A 69 15.09 5.24 19.77
N VAL A 70 14.94 6.15 18.81
CA VAL A 70 14.10 7.34 18.95
C VAL A 70 12.63 6.94 19.05
N ILE A 71 12.18 6.00 18.22
CA ILE A 71 10.81 5.48 18.26
C ILE A 71 10.53 4.79 19.61
N ASP A 72 11.45 3.95 20.07
CA ASP A 72 11.26 3.18 21.30
C ASP A 72 11.30 4.08 22.55
N LYS A 73 12.15 5.11 22.56
CA LYS A 73 12.15 6.13 23.60
C LYS A 73 10.83 6.93 23.60
N PHE A 74 10.37 7.36 22.43
CA PHE A 74 9.11 8.07 22.28
C PHE A 74 7.93 7.22 22.80
N ARG A 75 7.85 5.95 22.40
CA ARG A 75 6.83 5.01 22.88
C ARG A 75 6.85 4.86 24.40
N LYS A 76 8.03 4.66 25.00
CA LYS A 76 8.15 4.51 26.46
C LYS A 76 7.68 5.76 27.19
N ASN A 77 8.03 6.96 26.70
CA ASN A 77 7.62 8.22 27.31
C ASN A 77 6.10 8.40 27.20
N VAL A 78 5.52 8.20 26.03
CA VAL A 78 4.07 8.33 25.81
C VAL A 78 3.30 7.33 26.68
N LEU A 79 3.74 6.08 26.75
CA LEU A 79 3.10 5.07 27.62
C LEU A 79 3.24 5.40 29.10
N TYR A 80 4.36 6.02 29.51
CA TYR A 80 4.55 6.47 30.88
C TYR A 80 3.54 7.57 31.26
N ASP A 81 3.28 8.52 30.35
CA ASP A 81 2.30 9.58 30.57
C ASP A 81 0.86 9.03 30.76
N PHE A 82 0.59 7.86 30.20
CA PHE A 82 -0.70 7.17 30.33
C PHE A 82 -0.77 6.13 31.46
N LYS A 83 0.26 5.98 32.29
CA LYS A 83 0.36 4.90 33.30
C LYS A 83 -0.80 4.87 34.31
N ASP A 84 -1.37 6.03 34.63
CA ASP A 84 -2.43 6.19 35.63
C ASP A 84 -3.84 6.11 35.00
N TYR A 85 -3.93 5.96 33.69
CA TYR A 85 -5.20 5.81 32.96
C TYR A 85 -5.52 4.34 32.72
N MET A 86 -6.80 3.99 32.84
CA MET A 86 -7.28 2.68 32.39
C MET A 86 -7.28 2.61 30.86
N ALA A 87 -7.14 1.39 30.31
CA ALA A 87 -7.23 1.15 28.87
C ALA A 87 -8.51 1.73 28.23
N SER A 88 -9.63 1.67 28.96
CA SER A 88 -10.93 2.23 28.55
C SER A 88 -10.98 3.76 28.53
N GLN A 89 -9.97 4.45 29.07
CA GLN A 89 -9.88 5.91 29.14
C GLN A 89 -8.90 6.49 28.12
N ILE A 90 -8.11 5.65 27.45
CA ILE A 90 -7.14 6.05 26.43
C ILE A 90 -7.80 5.85 25.07
N PHE A 91 -8.02 6.94 24.33
CA PHE A 91 -8.65 6.89 23.01
C PHE A 91 -7.72 7.39 21.93
N ASN A 92 -7.74 6.72 20.78
CA ASN A 92 -7.19 7.24 19.54
C ASN A 92 -8.35 7.74 18.66
N ILE A 93 -8.17 8.93 18.08
CA ILE A 93 -9.13 9.55 17.18
C ILE A 93 -8.42 9.95 15.88
N ASP A 94 -9.01 9.61 14.74
CA ASP A 94 -8.45 9.98 13.44
C ASP A 94 -9.55 10.25 12.41
N GLU A 95 -9.24 11.13 11.46
CA GLU A 95 -10.10 11.48 10.34
C GLU A 95 -9.78 10.64 9.11
N THR A 96 -10.82 10.07 8.50
CA THR A 96 -10.70 9.37 7.22
C THR A 96 -11.72 9.85 6.21
N ALA A 97 -11.37 9.74 4.93
CA ALA A 97 -12.24 10.12 3.83
C ALA A 97 -12.99 8.90 3.29
N LEU A 98 -14.33 8.91 3.41
CA LEU A 98 -15.21 7.91 2.81
C LEU A 98 -15.65 8.36 1.41
N TYR A 99 -15.08 7.74 0.38
CA TYR A 99 -15.40 8.02 -1.02
C TYR A 99 -16.58 7.17 -1.52
N TYR A 100 -17.80 7.61 -1.21
CA TYR A 100 -19.03 6.85 -1.50
C TYR A 100 -19.46 6.83 -2.98
N LYS A 101 -18.90 7.71 -3.83
CA LYS A 101 -19.17 7.72 -5.28
C LYS A 101 -17.99 7.27 -6.15
N CYS A 102 -16.87 6.88 -5.53
CA CYS A 102 -15.68 6.52 -6.29
C CYS A 102 -15.80 5.07 -6.79
N LEU A 103 -15.95 4.91 -8.11
CA LEU A 103 -15.90 3.61 -8.78
C LEU A 103 -14.45 3.16 -8.97
N SER A 104 -14.25 1.85 -9.19
CA SER A 104 -12.93 1.27 -9.52
C SER A 104 -12.32 1.96 -10.76
N SER A 105 -11.01 2.26 -10.72
CA SER A 105 -10.24 2.68 -11.91
C SER A 105 -9.95 1.53 -12.88
N LYS A 106 -10.31 0.29 -12.50
CA LYS A 106 -10.04 -0.90 -13.28
C LYS A 106 -11.33 -1.38 -13.93
N SER A 107 -11.29 -1.49 -15.25
CA SER A 107 -12.30 -2.14 -16.08
C SER A 107 -11.63 -3.20 -16.95
N LEU A 108 -12.41 -4.19 -17.40
CA LEU A 108 -11.99 -5.03 -18.52
C LEU A 108 -12.02 -4.15 -19.78
N ILE A 109 -10.94 -4.20 -20.56
CA ILE A 109 -10.77 -3.41 -21.78
C ILE A 109 -10.35 -4.33 -22.93
N GLU A 110 -10.76 -3.99 -24.15
CA GLU A 110 -10.32 -4.69 -25.36
C GLU A 110 -8.85 -4.40 -25.66
N LYS A 111 -8.09 -5.42 -26.06
CA LYS A 111 -6.62 -5.38 -26.14
C LYS A 111 -6.05 -4.41 -27.20
N PHE A 112 -6.87 -3.96 -28.15
CA PHE A 112 -6.43 -3.16 -29.31
C PHE A 112 -7.27 -1.90 -29.54
N LYS A 113 -8.01 -1.47 -28.52
CA LYS A 113 -8.84 -0.27 -28.59
C LYS A 113 -8.36 0.72 -27.55
N GLU A 114 -8.25 1.97 -27.94
CA GLU A 114 -7.94 3.03 -26.99
C GLU A 114 -9.17 3.33 -26.14
N PHE A 115 -8.97 3.39 -24.82
CA PHE A 115 -10.01 3.74 -23.86
C PHE A 115 -9.53 4.94 -23.04
N SER A 116 -10.32 5.99 -23.02
CA SER A 116 -10.11 7.10 -22.11
C SER A 116 -10.54 6.70 -20.69
N GLY A 117 -9.75 7.10 -19.69
CA GLY A 117 -10.13 6.91 -18.29
C GLY A 117 -11.32 7.80 -17.93
N VAL A 118 -12.23 7.30 -17.10
CA VAL A 118 -13.30 8.12 -16.55
C VAL A 118 -12.75 8.97 -15.41
N LYS A 119 -13.04 10.28 -15.42
CA LYS A 119 -12.73 11.16 -14.30
C LYS A 119 -13.43 10.62 -13.04
N MET A 120 -12.64 10.14 -12.09
CA MET A 120 -13.17 9.57 -10.86
C MET A 120 -13.97 10.60 -10.08
N ASN A 121 -15.19 10.22 -9.69
CA ASN A 121 -15.96 11.00 -8.76
C ASN A 121 -15.35 10.89 -7.36
N ARG A 122 -14.64 11.94 -6.95
CA ARG A 122 -13.99 12.05 -5.63
C ARG A 122 -14.91 12.67 -4.57
N SER A 123 -16.23 12.66 -4.76
CA SER A 123 -17.17 13.00 -3.69
C SER A 123 -16.88 12.13 -2.48
N ARG A 124 -16.63 12.79 -1.36
CA ARG A 124 -16.25 12.15 -0.11
C ARG A 124 -17.02 12.77 1.05
N ILE A 125 -17.25 11.96 2.07
CA ILE A 125 -17.66 12.41 3.39
C ILE A 125 -16.45 12.22 4.29
N THR A 126 -16.11 13.22 5.09
CA THR A 126 -15.06 13.06 6.10
C THR A 126 -15.71 12.44 7.33
N THR A 127 -15.14 11.36 7.84
CA THR A 127 -15.62 10.67 9.03
C THR A 127 -14.50 10.63 10.05
N CYS A 128 -14.80 11.02 11.28
CA CYS A 128 -13.89 10.90 12.40
C CYS A 128 -14.23 9.63 13.18
N LEU A 129 -13.24 8.76 13.35
CA LEU A 129 -13.38 7.49 14.04
C LEU A 129 -12.59 7.55 15.34
N CYS A 130 -13.19 7.06 16.42
CA CYS A 130 -12.59 7.06 17.75
C CYS A 130 -12.70 5.65 18.35
N VAL A 131 -11.58 5.13 18.85
CA VAL A 131 -11.48 3.79 19.44
C VAL A 131 -10.61 3.87 20.69
N SER A 132 -11.06 3.26 21.78
CA SER A 132 -10.27 3.13 23.00
C SER A 132 -9.15 2.10 22.85
N TYR A 133 -8.20 2.09 23.78
CA TYR A 133 -7.09 1.14 23.80
C TYR A 133 -7.56 -0.31 24.03
N ASP A 134 -8.66 -0.52 24.76
CA ASP A 134 -9.30 -1.84 24.94
C ASP A 134 -10.29 -2.22 23.81
N GLY A 135 -10.47 -1.35 22.81
CA GLY A 135 -11.21 -1.69 21.58
C GLY A 135 -12.69 -1.26 21.54
N ILE A 136 -13.16 -0.48 22.51
CA ILE A 136 -14.48 0.15 22.46
C ILE A 136 -14.52 1.18 21.33
N LYS A 137 -15.47 1.01 20.41
CA LYS A 137 -15.64 1.89 19.25
C LYS A 137 -16.72 2.92 19.55
N CYS A 138 -16.38 4.20 19.46
CA CYS A 138 -17.38 5.26 19.53
C CYS A 138 -18.18 5.32 18.22
N PRO A 139 -19.44 5.82 18.26
CA PRO A 139 -20.19 6.11 17.05
C PRO A 139 -19.39 7.01 16.09
N PRO A 140 -19.35 6.70 14.78
CA PRO A 140 -18.65 7.52 13.80
C PRO A 140 -19.21 8.95 13.77
N LEU A 141 -18.33 9.95 13.85
CA LEU A 141 -18.72 11.34 13.68
C LEU A 141 -18.61 11.72 12.21
N ILE A 142 -19.73 12.16 11.62
CA ILE A 142 -19.75 12.66 10.25
C ILE A 142 -19.36 14.15 10.27
N ILE A 143 -18.20 14.46 9.68
CA ILE A 143 -17.76 15.83 9.47
C ILE A 143 -18.34 16.29 8.13
N GLY A 144 -19.37 17.13 8.22
CA GLY A 144 -20.00 17.74 7.06
C GLY A 144 -19.07 18.71 6.32
N SER A 145 -19.57 19.24 5.20
CA SER A 145 -18.86 20.27 4.44
C SER A 145 -18.61 21.51 5.28
N PHE A 146 -17.41 22.07 5.19
CA PHE A 146 -17.05 23.28 5.92
C PHE A 146 -18.02 24.43 5.58
N ARG A 147 -18.57 25.10 6.61
CA ARG A 147 -19.60 26.17 6.46
C ARG A 147 -19.18 27.31 5.52
N ARG A 148 -17.88 27.59 5.39
CA ARG A 148 -17.28 28.62 4.51
C ARG A 148 -15.94 28.19 3.90
N PRO A 149 -15.92 27.32 2.87
CA PRO A 149 -14.67 26.68 2.44
C PRO A 149 -13.63 27.74 2.08
N ARG A 150 -12.37 27.53 2.46
CA ARG A 150 -11.29 28.52 2.27
C ARG A 150 -11.14 29.00 0.82
N ALA A 151 -11.52 28.16 -0.14
CA ALA A 151 -11.55 28.47 -1.58
C ALA A 151 -12.60 29.53 -1.99
N PHE A 152 -13.54 29.88 -1.10
CA PHE A 152 -14.62 30.86 -1.35
C PHE A 152 -14.54 32.07 -0.41
N LYS A 153 -13.36 32.39 0.14
CA LYS A 153 -13.17 33.71 0.77
C LYS A 153 -13.37 34.78 -0.32
N LYS A 154 -14.37 35.66 -0.15
CA LYS A 154 -14.50 36.87 -0.97
C LYS A 154 -13.26 37.74 -0.67
N ASN A 155 -12.53 38.11 -1.71
CA ASN A 155 -11.65 39.28 -1.66
C ASN A 155 -12.50 40.54 -1.49
#